data_AF-A0A382MKV7-F1
#
_entry.id   AF-A0A382MKV7-F1
#
_cell.length_a   1.000
_cell.length_b   1.000
_cell.length_c   1.000
_cell.angle_alpha   90.00
_cell.angle_beta   90.00
_cell.angle_gamma   90.00
#
_symmetry.space_group_name_H-M   'P 1'
#
loop_
_entity.id
_entity.type
_entity.pdbx_description
1 polymer ?
#
loop_
_entity_poly.entity_id
_entity_poly.type
_entity_poly.pdbx_seq_one_letter_code
_entity_poly.pdbx_strand_id
1 'polypeptide(L)'
;VVVVGGGVIGAACSHYLAEAGRKVVVVEKDRFGEACSAHNCGYVCPSHVLPLTEPGAVGTTLRGMLKPNSPFSVKPRLDLRLAYWVLRFSLRCNEA
;
A
#
# COMPACT_ATOMS: atom_id res chain seq x y z
N VAL A 1 -4.98 4.61 -22.83
CA VAL A 1 -4.49 4.20 -21.49
C VAL A 1 -5.38 3.06 -21.01
N VAL A 2 -4.80 1.97 -20.51
CA VAL A 2 -5.57 0.86 -19.92
C VAL A 2 -5.37 0.88 -18.42
N VAL A 3 -6.48 0.89 -17.67
CA VAL A 3 -6.50 0.80 -16.21
C VAL A 3 -7.03 -0.58 -15.85
N VAL A 4 -6.30 -1.33 -15.05
CA VAL A 4 -6.71 -2.66 -14.58
C VAL A 4 -7.21 -2.54 -13.14
N GLY A 5 -8.45 -2.92 -12.92
CA GLY A 5 -9.18 -2.77 -11.66
C GLY A 5 -10.15 -1.59 -11.71
N GLY A 6 -11.43 -1.89 -11.48
CA GLY A 6 -12.56 -0.96 -11.38
C GLY A 6 -12.93 -0.62 -9.94
N GLY A 7 -12.00 -0.72 -9.00
CA GLY A 7 -12.17 -0.20 -7.64
C GLY A 7 -11.99 1.33 -7.55
N VAL A 8 -12.15 1.90 -6.36
CA VAL A 8 -12.10 3.36 -6.12
C VAL A 8 -10.84 4.04 -6.66
N ILE A 9 -9.68 3.38 -6.55
CA ILE A 9 -8.40 3.90 -7.07
C ILE A 9 -8.39 3.89 -8.60
N GLY A 10 -8.78 2.78 -9.23
CA GLY A 10 -8.87 2.68 -10.68
C GLY A 10 -9.87 3.67 -11.28
N ALA A 11 -11.02 3.84 -10.60
CA ALA A 11 -12.03 4.85 -10.93
C ALA A 11 -11.42 6.26 -10.91
N ALA A 12 -10.78 6.66 -9.80
CA ALA A 12 -10.15 7.96 -9.65
C ALA A 12 -9.07 8.21 -10.72
N CYS A 13 -8.17 7.25 -10.95
CA CYS A 13 -7.17 7.34 -12.00
C CYS A 13 -7.80 7.51 -13.38
N SER A 14 -8.81 6.68 -13.71
CA SER A 14 -9.47 6.73 -15.01
C SER A 14 -10.20 8.05 -15.26
N HIS A 15 -10.82 8.62 -14.22
CA HIS A 15 -11.51 9.89 -14.27
C HIS A 15 -10.54 11.03 -14.61
N TYR A 16 -9.46 11.21 -13.82
CA TYR A 16 -8.49 12.28 -14.06
C TYR A 16 -7.71 12.10 -15.38
N LEU A 17 -7.46 10.86 -15.81
CA LEU A 17 -6.87 10.60 -17.12
C LEU A 17 -7.82 11.00 -18.27
N ALA A 18 -9.12 10.73 -18.12
CA ALA A 18 -10.13 11.14 -19.09
C ALA A 18 -10.29 12.67 -19.13
N GLU A 19 -10.30 13.34 -17.98
CA GLU A 19 -10.30 14.82 -17.89
C GLU A 19 -9.07 15.43 -18.58
N ALA A 20 -7.91 14.79 -18.46
CA ALA A 20 -6.69 15.17 -19.17
C ALA A 20 -6.71 14.85 -20.69
N GLY A 21 -7.88 14.51 -21.26
CA GLY A 21 -8.08 14.25 -22.69
C GLY A 21 -7.53 12.90 -23.16
N ARG A 22 -7.20 11.97 -22.25
CA ARG A 22 -6.73 10.64 -22.64
C ARG A 22 -7.92 9.70 -22.86
N LYS A 23 -7.86 8.90 -23.93
CA LYS A 23 -8.77 7.77 -24.10
C LYS A 23 -8.40 6.68 -23.09
N VAL A 24 -9.30 6.39 -22.16
CA VAL A 24 -9.10 5.38 -21.10
C VAL A 24 -10.01 4.18 -21.33
N VAL A 25 -9.47 2.98 -21.12
CA VAL A 25 -10.23 1.73 -21.05
C VAL A 25 -9.98 1.14 -19.66
N VAL A 26 -11.05 0.88 -18.91
CA VAL A 26 -10.95 0.19 -17.63
C VAL A 26 -11.31 -1.28 -17.83
N VAL A 27 -10.46 -2.17 -17.34
CA VAL A 27 -10.68 -3.62 -17.35
C VAL A 27 -10.87 -4.06 -15.91
N GLU A 28 -12.06 -4.56 -15.60
CA GLU A 28 -12.41 -5.16 -14.31
C GLU A 28 -12.78 -6.62 -14.54
N LYS A 29 -12.42 -7.50 -13.59
CA LYS A 29 -12.73 -8.92 -13.63
C LYS A 29 -14.22 -9.17 -13.38
N ASP A 30 -14.77 -8.52 -12.36
CA ASP A 30 -16.15 -8.72 -11.91
C ASP A 30 -17.00 -7.45 -12.19
N ARG A 31 -17.82 -7.00 -11.23
CA ARG A 31 -18.58 -5.75 -11.36
C ARG A 31 -17.78 -4.57 -10.84
N PHE A 32 -17.87 -3.46 -11.55
CA PHE A 32 -17.20 -2.21 -11.18
C PHE A 32 -17.56 -1.79 -9.75
N GLY A 33 -16.55 -1.50 -8.93
CA GLY A 33 -16.70 -1.09 -7.54
C GLY A 33 -17.04 -2.19 -6.54
N GLU A 34 -17.36 -3.43 -6.94
CA GLU A 34 -17.94 -4.45 -6.04
C GLU A 34 -16.95 -5.19 -5.12
N ALA A 35 -15.65 -5.03 -5.34
CA ALA A 35 -14.62 -5.66 -4.50
C ALA A 35 -14.42 -4.89 -3.18
N CYS A 36 -13.15 -4.66 -2.77
CA CYS A 36 -12.80 -3.95 -1.55
C CYS A 36 -13.44 -2.55 -1.44
N SER A 37 -13.81 -1.95 -2.56
CA SER A 37 -14.42 -0.62 -2.62
C SER A 37 -15.91 -0.59 -2.27
N ALA A 38 -16.66 -1.69 -2.36
CA ALA A 38 -18.09 -1.69 -2.01
C ALA A 38 -18.36 -1.83 -0.50
N HIS A 39 -17.45 -2.49 0.22
CA HIS A 39 -17.68 -2.88 1.61
C HIS A 39 -16.66 -2.25 2.58
N ASN A 40 -16.29 -1.00 2.33
CA ASN A 40 -15.42 -0.23 3.23
C ASN A 40 -16.24 0.67 4.17
N CYS A 41 -15.65 1.14 5.27
CA CYS A 41 -16.35 1.95 6.28
C CYS A 41 -16.63 3.40 5.85
N GLY A 42 -16.25 3.82 4.63
CA GLY A 42 -16.35 5.21 4.17
C GLY A 42 -15.50 6.20 4.97
N TYR A 43 -14.55 5.70 5.77
CA TYR A 43 -13.75 6.53 6.66
C TYR A 43 -12.64 7.24 5.89
N VAL A 44 -12.67 8.57 5.90
CA VAL A 44 -11.63 9.42 5.30
C VAL A 44 -10.67 9.86 6.40
N CYS A 45 -9.41 9.42 6.34
CA CYS A 45 -8.40 9.75 7.33
C CYS A 45 -7.23 10.54 6.71
N PRO A 46 -7.20 11.87 6.87
CA PRO A 46 -6.12 12.70 6.34
C PRO A 46 -4.78 12.49 7.06
N SER A 47 -4.80 12.03 8.32
CA SER A 47 -3.63 12.00 9.21
C SER A 47 -2.80 10.71 9.17
N HIS A 48 -3.24 9.67 8.45
CA HIS A 48 -2.56 8.36 8.39
C HIS A 48 -2.01 8.02 7.00
N VAL A 49 -1.81 9.00 6.12
CA VAL A 49 -1.26 8.81 4.76
C VAL A 49 0.27 8.87 4.75
N LEU A 50 0.89 8.46 5.85
CA LEU A 50 2.33 8.40 5.96
C LEU A 50 2.87 7.22 5.12
N PRO A 51 3.97 7.39 4.38
CA PRO A 51 4.52 6.31 3.59
C PRO A 51 4.90 5.15 4.49
N LEU A 52 4.74 3.91 4.01
CA LEU A 52 5.14 2.74 4.81
C LEU A 52 6.65 2.76 5.11
N THR A 53 7.44 3.37 4.25
CA THR A 53 8.91 3.48 4.35
C THR A 53 9.33 4.86 4.87
N GLU A 54 8.93 5.19 6.09
CA GLU A 54 9.38 6.45 6.71
C GLU A 54 10.80 6.38 7.24
N PRO A 55 11.54 7.50 7.23
CA PRO A 55 12.79 7.63 7.96
C PRO A 55 12.60 7.19 9.43
N GLY A 56 13.46 6.29 9.90
CA GLY A 56 13.40 5.78 11.27
C GLY A 56 12.36 4.68 11.53
N ALA A 57 11.51 4.32 10.55
CA ALA A 57 10.52 3.26 10.68
C ALA A 57 11.14 1.91 11.09
N VAL A 58 12.32 1.57 10.54
CA VAL A 58 13.05 0.33 10.85
C VAL A 58 13.40 0.24 12.34
N GLY A 59 13.99 1.30 12.90
CA GLY A 59 14.40 1.32 14.30
C GLY A 59 13.21 1.23 15.25
N THR A 60 12.14 1.98 14.97
CA THR A 60 10.90 1.94 15.75
C THR A 60 10.25 0.56 15.68
N THR A 61 10.22 -0.06 14.49
CA THR A 61 9.66 -1.40 14.28
C THR A 61 10.45 -2.47 15.02
N LEU A 62 11.78 -2.49 14.90
CA LEU A 62 12.65 -3.45 15.59
C LEU A 62 12.50 -3.35 17.12
N ARG A 63 12.45 -2.12 17.67
CA ARG A 63 12.17 -1.91 19.10
C ARG A 63 10.76 -2.36 19.49
N GLY A 64 9.78 -2.13 18.60
CA GLY A 64 8.40 -2.55 18.78
C GLY A 64 8.24 -4.06 18.88
N MET A 65 8.92 -4.81 18.00
CA MET A 65 8.89 -6.28 17.94
C MET A 65 9.34 -6.97 19.23
N LEU A 66 10.11 -6.29 20.08
CA LEU A 66 10.52 -6.79 21.40
C LEU A 66 9.40 -6.70 22.45
N LYS A 67 8.31 -5.97 22.15
CA LYS A 67 7.15 -5.82 23.04
C LYS A 67 6.13 -6.94 22.78
N PRO A 68 5.49 -7.50 23.83
CA PRO A 68 4.48 -8.55 23.67
C PRO A 68 3.29 -8.17 22.78
N ASN A 69 2.88 -6.91 22.81
CA ASN A 69 1.73 -6.38 22.06
C ASN A 69 2.17 -5.58 20.83
N SER A 70 3.25 -6.00 20.17
CA SER A 70 3.70 -5.34 18.94
C SER A 70 2.66 -5.50 17.83
N PRO A 71 2.29 -4.42 17.10
CA PRO A 71 1.42 -4.52 15.93
C PRO A 71 2.08 -5.28 14.76
N PHE A 72 3.39 -5.50 14.84
CA PHE A 72 4.17 -6.22 13.85
C PHE A 72 5.10 -7.24 14.53
N SER A 73 5.10 -8.49 14.05
CA SER A 73 5.95 -9.57 14.58
C SER A 73 6.45 -10.45 13.44
N VAL A 74 7.72 -10.88 13.53
CA VAL A 74 8.36 -11.77 12.57
C VAL A 74 8.90 -12.96 13.34
N LYS A 75 8.45 -14.16 12.98
CA LYS A 75 8.98 -15.39 13.55
C LYS A 75 10.44 -15.56 13.10
N PRO A 76 11.41 -15.75 14.03
CA PRO A 76 12.79 -16.00 13.66
C PRO A 76 12.91 -17.24 12.77
N ARG A 77 13.41 -17.06 11.56
CA ARG A 77 13.67 -18.13 10.59
C ARG A 77 14.85 -17.74 9.71
N LEU A 78 15.67 -18.73 9.32
CA LEU A 78 16.75 -18.53 8.35
C LEU A 78 16.14 -18.52 6.93
N ASP A 79 15.55 -17.39 6.56
CA ASP A 79 15.00 -17.15 5.23
C ASP A 79 15.78 -16.02 4.54
N LEU A 80 16.66 -16.39 3.62
CA LEU A 80 17.51 -15.45 2.88
C LEU A 80 16.69 -14.51 1.99
N ARG A 81 15.53 -14.94 1.49
CA ARG A 81 14.66 -14.09 0.65
C ARG A 81 14.02 -13.01 1.50
N LEU A 82 13.54 -13.38 2.70
CA LEU A 82 13.03 -12.42 3.66
C LEU A 82 14.11 -11.43 4.09
N ALA A 83 15.31 -11.92 4.43
CA ALA A 83 16.43 -11.05 4.82
C ALA A 83 16.80 -10.05 3.72
N TYR A 84 16.87 -10.51 2.47
CA TYR A 84 17.12 -9.64 1.32
C TYR A 84 16.01 -8.58 1.15
N TRP A 85 14.74 -8.98 1.27
CA TRP A 85 13.62 -8.06 1.19
C TRP A 85 13.64 -7.01 2.31
N VAL A 86 13.88 -7.43 3.57
CA VAL A 86 13.99 -6.52 4.73
C VAL A 86 15.12 -5.52 4.53
N LEU A 87 16.28 -5.96 4.02
CA LEU A 87 17.39 -5.05 3.70
C LEU A 87 16.98 -4.03 2.63
N ARG A 88 16.35 -4.47 1.54
CA ARG A 88 15.89 -3.58 0.46
C ARG A 88 14.83 -2.59 0.94
N PHE A 89 13.90 -3.04 1.78
CA PHE A 89 12.90 -2.19 2.43
C PHE A 89 13.57 -1.16 3.34
N SER A 90 14.52 -1.59 4.17
CA SER A 90 15.25 -0.72 5.10
C SER A 90 16.03 0.37 4.36
N LEU A 91 16.64 0.05 3.22
CA LEU A 91 17.33 1.02 2.37
C LEU A 91 16.39 2.07 1.76
N ARG A 92 15.08 1.83 1.72
CA ARG A 92 14.06 2.79 1.24
C ARG A 92 13.41 3.60 2.36
N CYS A 93 13.70 3.28 3.62
CA CYS A 93 13.25 4.05 4.79
C CYS A 93 14.18 5.25 5.05
N ASN A 94 14.22 6.19 4.11
CA ASN A 94 15.09 7.37 4.13
C ASN A 94 14.30 8.62 3.69
N GLU A 95 14.93 9.79 3.75
CA GLU A 95 14.29 11.09 3.42
C GLU A 95 14.34 11.46 1.92
N ALA A 96 14.86 10.57 1.07
CA ALA A 96 15.13 10.84 -0.34
C ALA A 96 13.95 10.55 -1.28
#